data_AF-A0A9X1FS92-F1
#
_entry.id   AF-A0A9X1FS92-F1
#
_cell.length_a   1.000
_cell.length_b   1.000
_cell.length_c   1.000
_cell.angle_alpha   90.00
_cell.angle_beta   90.00
_cell.angle_gamma   90.00
#
_symmetry.space_group_name_H-M   'P 1'
#
loop_
_entity.id
_entity.type
_entity.pdbx_description
1 polymer ?
#
loop_
_entity_poly.entity_id
_entity_poly.type
_entity_poly.pdbx_seq_one_letter_code
_entity_poly.pdbx_strand_id
1 'polypeptide(L)'
;MAFGVFIHRSDSIYDDVPSERYQFPPQYLSRAQQCEGDWIVYLEPSKVIDTKGYFAVAKVQEIISDPRKSDMYLAVIEPGTYLDFGDPVPFRDTENIVERGLLNDEGRISGRAQAAVRTLSNEDFARIIERGLDDEDDVLPRVGDLAAATGFQDAQTPFQHIPARERVNQLTSRAVRDRNFRKNVLRAYGERCAITGLRLINGGGRAEVEAAHIRPVEHNGPDIVSNGLALSGTAHWMFDRGLVGLDGDLTILASRQSNDLAAVAAMINATGKLLVPDRLANRPRIEFVDWHRRHVFKA
;
A
#
# COMPACT_ATOMS: atom_id res chain seq x y z
N MET A 1 -5.00 -4.95 24.59
CA MET A 1 -5.03 -3.83 23.64
C MET A 1 -3.69 -3.14 23.68
N ALA A 2 -2.85 -3.52 22.72
CA ALA A 2 -1.50 -3.03 22.49
C ALA A 2 -1.25 -3.02 20.99
N PHE A 3 -0.45 -2.08 20.50
CA PHE A 3 0.01 -2.12 19.11
C PHE A 3 0.92 -3.33 18.87
N GLY A 4 1.08 -3.72 17.62
CA GLY A 4 1.92 -4.86 17.24
C GLY A 4 2.82 -4.62 16.03
N VAL A 5 3.83 -5.47 15.88
CA VAL A 5 4.60 -5.63 14.63
C VAL A 5 4.39 -7.03 14.10
N PHE A 6 3.99 -7.11 12.83
CA PHE A 6 3.78 -8.36 12.10
C PHE A 6 4.82 -8.43 10.98
N ILE A 7 5.65 -9.47 10.98
CA ILE A 7 6.70 -9.64 9.97
C ILE A 7 6.06 -10.24 8.72
N HIS A 8 6.02 -9.48 7.64
CA HIS A 8 5.52 -9.96 6.36
C HIS A 8 6.68 -10.16 5.40
N ARG A 9 6.74 -11.34 4.81
CA ARG A 9 7.76 -11.75 3.86
C ARG A 9 7.09 -11.99 2.52
N SER A 10 7.46 -11.20 1.53
CA SER A 10 6.89 -11.31 0.17
C SER A 10 7.29 -12.61 -0.56
N ASP A 11 8.33 -13.30 -0.06
CA ASP A 11 8.78 -14.63 -0.50
C ASP A 11 8.23 -15.78 0.37
N SER A 12 7.28 -15.48 1.28
CA SER A 12 6.70 -16.47 2.16
C SER A 12 5.80 -17.46 1.41
N ILE A 13 5.77 -18.70 1.91
CA ILE A 13 4.83 -19.75 1.48
C ILE A 13 3.39 -19.52 1.97
N TYR A 14 3.14 -18.43 2.70
CA TYR A 14 1.85 -18.09 3.27
C TYR A 14 1.03 -17.21 2.32
N ASP A 15 -0.28 -17.49 2.24
CA ASP A 15 -1.25 -16.75 1.43
C ASP A 15 -1.72 -15.48 2.16
N ASP A 16 -0.74 -14.67 2.56
CA ASP A 16 -0.93 -13.41 3.25
C ASP A 16 -1.37 -12.35 2.24
N VAL A 17 -2.44 -11.66 2.59
CA VAL A 17 -2.90 -10.48 1.89
C VAL A 17 -2.89 -9.38 2.94
N PRO A 18 -1.82 -8.57 3.07
CA PRO A 18 -1.68 -7.63 4.18
C PRO A 18 -2.89 -6.69 4.40
N SER A 19 -3.71 -6.47 3.38
CA SER A 19 -4.96 -5.71 3.48
C SER A 19 -6.18 -6.47 4.00
N GLU A 20 -6.12 -7.80 4.11
CA GLU A 20 -7.26 -8.67 4.44
C GLU A 20 -6.94 -9.67 5.54
N ARG A 21 -5.77 -10.33 5.48
CA ARG A 21 -5.39 -11.38 6.41
C ARG A 21 -3.88 -11.59 6.53
N TYR A 22 -3.46 -12.03 7.71
CA TYR A 22 -2.10 -12.47 8.00
C TYR A 22 -2.10 -13.81 8.75
N GLN A 23 -1.39 -14.81 8.22
CA GLN A 23 -1.32 -16.16 8.78
C GLN A 23 -0.10 -16.34 9.70
N PHE A 24 -0.30 -16.97 10.86
CA PHE A 24 0.80 -17.21 11.81
C PHE A 24 0.62 -18.48 12.65
N PRO A 25 1.72 -19.07 13.16
CA PRO A 25 1.68 -20.29 13.96
C PRO A 25 1.26 -20.05 15.43
N PRO A 26 0.84 -21.09 16.17
CA PRO A 26 0.21 -20.98 17.49
C PRO A 26 1.08 -20.32 18.56
N GLN A 27 2.40 -20.41 18.44
CA GLN A 27 3.37 -19.79 19.36
C GLN A 27 3.24 -18.26 19.47
N TYR A 28 2.56 -17.61 18.52
CA TYR A 28 2.31 -16.18 18.50
C TYR A 28 0.90 -15.78 18.93
N LEU A 29 -0.01 -16.75 19.15
CA LEU A 29 -1.42 -16.50 19.42
C LEU A 29 -1.66 -15.51 20.56
N SER A 30 -1.04 -15.73 21.71
CA SER A 30 -1.20 -14.84 22.87
C SER A 30 -0.76 -13.39 22.60
N ARG A 31 0.22 -13.18 21.71
CA ARG A 31 0.68 -11.84 21.33
C ARG A 31 -0.24 -11.22 20.27
N ALA A 32 -0.69 -12.01 19.30
CA ALA A 32 -1.62 -11.56 18.27
C ALA A 32 -2.97 -11.14 18.86
N GLN A 33 -3.50 -11.91 19.82
CA GLN A 33 -4.74 -11.59 20.53
C GLN A 33 -4.68 -10.26 21.29
N GLN A 34 -3.50 -9.83 21.75
CA GLN A 34 -3.35 -8.52 22.40
C GLN A 34 -3.55 -7.34 21.43
N CYS A 35 -3.40 -7.60 20.12
CA CYS A 35 -3.55 -6.63 19.04
C CYS A 35 -4.98 -6.59 18.46
N GLU A 36 -5.90 -7.47 18.90
CA GLU A 36 -7.30 -7.42 18.45
C GLU A 36 -7.94 -6.06 18.76
N GLY A 37 -8.55 -5.45 17.75
CA GLY A 37 -9.11 -4.11 17.82
C GLY A 37 -8.10 -2.96 17.74
N ASP A 38 -6.80 -3.27 17.63
CA ASP A 38 -5.70 -2.30 17.61
C ASP A 38 -4.89 -2.34 16.30
N TRP A 39 -4.04 -1.33 16.14
CA TRP A 39 -3.18 -1.17 14.97
C TRP A 39 -1.90 -2.00 15.05
N ILE A 40 -1.47 -2.50 13.90
CA ILE A 40 -0.21 -3.17 13.71
C ILE A 40 0.61 -2.46 12.63
N VAL A 41 1.93 -2.66 12.68
CA VAL A 41 2.87 -2.27 11.65
C VAL A 41 3.42 -3.53 10.98
N TYR A 42 3.43 -3.55 9.65
CA TYR A 42 4.09 -4.58 8.89
C TYR A 42 5.58 -4.29 8.69
N LEU A 43 6.42 -5.28 8.94
CA LEU A 43 7.87 -5.22 8.79
C LEU A 43 8.35 -6.28 7.80
N GLU A 44 9.12 -5.88 6.79
CA GLU A 44 9.85 -6.81 5.95
C GLU A 44 11.32 -6.93 6.44
N PRO A 45 11.80 -8.15 6.77
CA PRO A 45 13.09 -8.33 7.42
C PRO A 45 14.28 -8.14 6.46
N SER A 46 15.37 -7.60 6.99
CA SER A 46 16.54 -7.09 6.26
C SER A 46 17.46 -8.11 5.57
N LYS A 47 17.09 -9.40 5.53
CA LYS A 47 17.89 -10.46 4.86
C LYS A 47 17.52 -10.64 3.38
N VAL A 48 16.62 -9.81 2.85
CA VAL A 48 16.24 -9.76 1.44
C VAL A 48 16.92 -8.54 0.81
N ILE A 49 17.56 -8.69 -0.35
CA ILE A 49 18.11 -7.55 -1.12
C ILE A 49 16.96 -6.55 -1.39
N ASP A 50 17.18 -5.25 -1.21
CA ASP A 50 16.15 -4.18 -1.27
C ASP A 50 15.03 -4.31 -0.21
N THR A 51 15.44 -4.52 1.05
CA THR A 51 14.55 -4.57 2.22
C THR A 51 13.69 -3.33 2.33
N LYS A 52 12.38 -3.49 2.55
CA LYS A 52 11.51 -2.37 2.89
C LYS A 52 11.71 -1.89 4.35
N GLY A 53 11.93 -2.76 5.33
CA GLY A 53 11.78 -2.33 6.73
C GLY A 53 10.30 -2.21 7.08
N TYR A 54 9.90 -1.26 7.92
CA TYR A 54 8.48 -1.04 8.24
C TYR A 54 7.79 -0.39 7.04
N PHE A 55 6.80 -1.03 6.45
CA PHE A 55 6.29 -0.59 5.15
C PHE A 55 4.80 -0.27 5.12
N ALA A 56 4.02 -0.76 6.08
CA ALA A 56 2.59 -0.54 6.10
C ALA A 56 2.03 -0.63 7.51
N VAL A 57 0.80 -0.16 7.67
CA VAL A 57 -0.02 -0.35 8.87
C VAL A 57 -1.39 -0.88 8.52
N ALA A 58 -2.02 -1.54 9.49
CA ALA A 58 -3.38 -2.04 9.39
C ALA A 58 -3.98 -2.21 10.79
N LYS A 59 -5.30 -2.27 10.90
CA LYS A 59 -5.98 -2.58 12.16
C LYS A 59 -6.46 -4.03 12.15
N VAL A 60 -6.15 -4.77 13.21
CA VAL A 60 -6.60 -6.16 13.36
C VAL A 60 -8.04 -6.13 13.86
N GLN A 61 -8.95 -6.74 13.11
CA GLN A 61 -10.35 -6.89 13.49
C GLN A 61 -10.52 -8.01 14.52
N GLU A 62 -10.02 -9.20 14.20
CA GLU A 62 -10.15 -10.41 15.04
C GLU A 62 -9.07 -11.45 14.70
N ILE A 63 -8.77 -12.34 15.64
CA ILE A 63 -7.95 -13.54 15.39
C ILE A 63 -8.85 -14.78 15.34
N ILE A 64 -8.77 -15.53 14.24
CA ILE A 64 -9.52 -16.77 14.03
C ILE A 64 -8.57 -17.95 13.75
N SER A 65 -9.02 -19.18 13.99
CA SER A 65 -8.31 -20.37 13.50
C SER A 65 -8.39 -20.45 11.99
N ASP A 66 -7.32 -20.87 11.31
CA ASP A 66 -7.35 -21.00 9.85
C ASP A 66 -8.19 -22.21 9.42
N PRO A 67 -9.30 -22.02 8.68
CA PRO A 67 -10.16 -23.12 8.25
C PRO A 67 -9.47 -24.06 7.27
N ARG A 68 -8.38 -23.63 6.62
CA ARG A 68 -7.59 -24.41 5.65
C ARG A 68 -6.45 -25.18 6.31
N LYS A 69 -6.00 -24.76 7.50
CA LYS A 69 -4.87 -25.35 8.24
C LYS A 69 -5.12 -25.28 9.74
N SER A 70 -5.45 -26.43 10.34
CA SER A 70 -5.82 -26.54 11.75
C SER A 70 -4.72 -26.16 12.75
N ASP A 71 -3.46 -26.08 12.31
CA ASP A 71 -2.30 -25.70 13.11
C ASP A 71 -1.89 -24.22 12.93
N MET A 72 -2.73 -23.41 12.26
CA MET A 72 -2.45 -22.00 12.00
C MET A 72 -3.62 -21.10 12.43
N TYR A 73 -3.31 -19.83 12.65
CA TYR A 73 -4.27 -18.77 12.93
C TYR A 73 -4.20 -17.68 11.88
N LEU A 74 -5.28 -16.95 11.71
CA LEU A 74 -5.41 -15.79 10.84
C LEU A 74 -5.74 -14.56 11.68
N ALA A 75 -4.96 -13.50 11.52
CA ALA A 75 -5.39 -12.16 11.88
C ALA A 75 -6.20 -11.59 10.72
N VAL A 76 -7.49 -11.37 10.93
CA VAL A 76 -8.38 -10.71 9.98
C VAL A 76 -8.17 -9.20 10.10
N ILE A 77 -7.93 -8.54 8.97
CA ILE A 77 -7.66 -7.11 8.92
C ILE A 77 -8.96 -6.35 8.67
N GLU A 78 -9.19 -5.29 9.45
CA GLU A 78 -10.37 -4.46 9.33
C GLU A 78 -10.37 -3.78 7.94
N PRO A 79 -11.42 -3.99 7.13
CA PRO A 79 -11.48 -3.46 5.77
C PRO A 79 -11.24 -1.95 5.71
N GLY A 80 -10.41 -1.51 4.76
CA GLY A 80 -10.11 -0.09 4.58
C GLY A 80 -9.21 0.52 5.66
N THR A 81 -8.56 -0.28 6.51
CA THR A 81 -7.56 0.23 7.48
C THR A 81 -6.13 0.10 7.00
N TYR A 82 -5.86 -0.80 6.05
CA TYR A 82 -4.54 -0.96 5.45
C TYR A 82 -4.05 0.33 4.78
N LEU A 83 -2.80 0.72 5.06
CA LEU A 83 -2.10 1.84 4.47
C LEU A 83 -0.62 1.46 4.28
N ASP A 84 -0.13 1.50 3.04
CA ASP A 84 1.29 1.37 2.71
C ASP A 84 1.95 2.76 2.77
N PHE A 85 3.06 2.87 3.51
CA PHE A 85 3.81 4.12 3.70
C PHE A 85 4.42 4.65 2.41
N GLY A 86 4.67 3.76 1.45
CA GLY A 86 5.36 4.09 0.21
C GLY A 86 6.87 4.14 0.35
N ASP A 87 7.35 5.05 1.18
CA ASP A 87 8.74 5.04 1.64
C ASP A 87 8.80 4.24 2.93
N PRO A 88 9.42 3.06 2.89
CA PRO A 88 9.36 2.20 4.04
C PRO A 88 10.39 2.69 5.07
N VAL A 89 9.98 2.72 6.33
CA VAL A 89 10.81 3.21 7.43
C VAL A 89 11.88 2.16 7.72
N PRO A 90 13.17 2.52 7.66
CA PRO A 90 14.23 1.56 7.87
C PRO A 90 14.14 0.96 9.28
N PHE A 91 14.55 -0.29 9.44
CA PHE A 91 14.61 -0.91 10.78
C PHE A 91 15.63 -0.21 11.69
N ARG A 92 16.69 0.34 11.09
CA ARG A 92 17.80 1.01 11.74
C ARG A 92 18.22 2.24 10.93
N ASP A 93 18.43 3.35 11.62
CA ASP A 93 19.00 4.60 11.09
C ASP A 93 20.55 4.55 11.07
N THR A 94 21.19 5.65 10.70
CA THR A 94 22.66 5.81 10.79
C THR A 94 23.22 5.56 12.20
N GLU A 95 22.46 5.87 13.25
CA GLU A 95 22.96 5.80 14.63
C GLU A 95 22.15 4.87 15.57
N ASN A 96 20.87 4.62 15.31
CA ASN A 96 19.97 3.93 16.25
C ASN A 96 18.92 3.04 15.57
N ILE A 97 18.28 2.13 16.31
CA ILE A 97 17.11 1.39 15.81
C ILE A 97 15.82 2.18 16.00
N VAL A 98 14.88 2.02 15.07
CA VAL A 98 13.61 2.76 15.12
C VAL A 98 12.69 2.23 16.22
N GLU A 99 12.67 0.92 16.47
CA GLU A 99 11.93 0.29 17.58
C GLU A 99 12.83 0.19 18.82
N ARG A 100 12.81 1.20 19.68
CA ARG A 100 13.69 1.28 20.87
C ARG A 100 13.34 0.20 21.90
N GLY A 101 12.09 -0.25 21.98
CA GLY A 101 11.65 -1.33 22.86
C GLY A 101 12.30 -2.70 22.58
N LEU A 102 13.09 -2.84 21.52
CA LEU A 102 13.89 -4.05 21.25
C LEU A 102 15.25 -4.04 21.95
N LEU A 103 15.71 -2.91 22.48
CA LEU A 103 17.00 -2.79 23.16
C LEU A 103 16.91 -3.35 24.59
N ASN A 104 17.94 -4.10 25.00
CA ASN A 104 18.15 -4.43 26.41
C ASN A 104 18.84 -3.26 27.15
N ASP A 105 19.07 -3.41 28.46
CA ASP A 105 19.71 -2.39 29.30
C ASP A 105 21.14 -2.02 28.85
N GLU A 106 21.77 -2.88 28.04
CA GLU A 106 23.11 -2.69 27.45
C GLU A 106 23.05 -2.07 26.04
N GLY A 107 21.85 -1.72 25.53
CA GLY A 107 21.67 -1.15 24.20
C GLY A 107 21.80 -2.16 23.05
N ARG A 108 21.71 -3.47 23.32
CA ARG A 108 21.77 -4.55 22.33
C ARG A 108 20.36 -5.00 21.91
N ILE A 109 20.22 -5.35 20.63
CA ILE A 109 18.96 -5.88 20.09
C ILE A 109 18.64 -7.23 20.71
N SER A 110 17.48 -7.34 21.35
CA SER A 110 16.96 -8.58 21.91
C SER A 110 16.49 -9.55 20.82
N GLY A 111 16.47 -10.86 21.16
CA GLY A 111 15.95 -11.91 20.27
C GLY A 111 14.47 -11.72 19.88
N ARG A 112 13.73 -10.83 20.57
CA ARG A 112 12.36 -10.44 20.22
C ARG A 112 12.26 -9.84 18.82
N ALA A 113 13.33 -9.25 18.30
CA ALA A 113 13.37 -8.68 16.95
C ALA A 113 13.09 -9.72 15.85
N GLN A 114 13.34 -11.00 16.12
CA GLN A 114 13.11 -12.11 15.17
C GLN A 114 11.70 -12.69 15.26
N ALA A 115 10.89 -12.29 16.26
CA ALA A 115 9.54 -12.80 16.42
C ALA A 115 8.63 -12.28 15.29
N ALA A 116 7.96 -13.19 14.59
CA ALA A 116 7.05 -12.86 13.49
C ALA A 116 5.89 -11.97 13.95
N VAL A 117 5.41 -12.16 15.18
CA VAL A 117 4.44 -11.28 15.83
C VAL A 117 4.99 -10.86 17.18
N ARG A 118 5.02 -9.55 17.43
CA ARG A 118 5.42 -8.96 18.71
C ARG A 118 4.59 -7.72 19.04
N THR A 119 4.48 -7.42 20.33
CA THR A 119 3.88 -6.17 20.83
C THR A 119 4.82 -4.99 20.57
N LEU A 120 4.23 -3.82 20.32
CA LEU A 120 4.92 -2.57 20.05
C LEU A 120 4.49 -1.52 21.08
N SER A 121 5.44 -0.73 21.57
CA SER A 121 5.15 0.37 22.49
C SER A 121 4.41 1.51 21.77
N ASN A 122 3.63 2.30 22.49
CA ASN A 122 2.95 3.48 21.93
C ASN A 122 3.95 4.49 21.32
N GLU A 123 5.11 4.65 21.96
CA GLU A 123 6.16 5.57 21.51
C GLU A 123 6.85 5.08 20.23
N ASP A 124 7.15 3.78 20.13
CA ASP A 124 7.74 3.22 18.92
C ASP A 124 6.73 3.19 17.77
N PHE A 125 5.46 2.89 18.05
CA PHE A 125 4.39 3.00 17.06
C PHE A 125 4.30 4.42 16.50
N ALA A 126 4.16 5.43 17.36
CA ALA A 126 4.06 6.82 16.93
C ALA A 126 5.27 7.25 16.09
N ARG A 127 6.49 6.82 16.47
CA ARG A 127 7.72 7.14 15.74
C ARG A 127 7.77 6.50 14.35
N ILE A 128 7.32 5.25 14.22
CA ILE A 128 7.25 4.59 12.92
C ILE A 128 6.20 5.27 12.03
N ILE A 129 5.02 5.58 12.56
CA ILE A 129 3.98 6.29 11.80
C ILE A 129 4.47 7.66 11.33
N GLU A 130 5.09 8.44 12.22
CA GLU A 130 5.59 9.77 11.90
C GLU A 130 6.56 9.72 10.73
N ARG A 131 7.51 8.78 10.75
CA ARG A 131 8.49 8.62 9.68
C ARG A 131 7.92 8.02 8.39
N GLY A 132 6.94 7.12 8.50
CA GLY A 132 6.32 6.48 7.35
C GLY A 132 5.29 7.37 6.65
N LEU A 133 4.83 8.43 7.31
CA LEU A 133 3.96 9.44 6.72
C LEU A 133 4.69 10.76 6.42
N ASP A 134 5.97 10.88 6.77
CA ASP A 134 6.74 12.10 6.52
C ASP A 134 7.02 12.25 5.02
N ASP A 135 6.87 13.49 4.56
CA ASP A 135 6.50 13.79 3.17
C ASP A 135 7.62 14.58 2.47
N GLU A 136 8.78 13.95 2.28
CA GLU A 136 9.88 14.60 1.54
C GLU A 136 9.77 14.44 0.01
N ASP A 137 8.84 13.63 -0.50
CA ASP A 137 8.75 13.33 -1.94
C ASP A 137 7.46 13.84 -2.59
N ASP A 138 7.63 14.99 -3.23
CA ASP A 138 6.64 15.81 -3.93
C ASP A 138 6.17 15.14 -5.26
N VAL A 139 5.42 14.03 -5.19
CA VAL A 139 4.70 13.51 -6.38
C VAL A 139 3.46 14.38 -6.62
N LEU A 140 3.69 15.56 -7.20
CA LEU A 140 2.68 16.61 -7.36
C LEU A 140 1.44 16.12 -8.15
N PRO A 141 0.21 16.42 -7.68
CA PRO A 141 -1.04 15.95 -8.29
C PRO A 141 -1.37 16.61 -9.65
N ARG A 142 -2.25 15.93 -10.42
CA ARG A 142 -3.07 16.39 -11.59
C ARG A 142 -3.39 17.91 -11.63
N VAL A 143 -3.86 18.37 -10.50
CA VAL A 143 -4.49 19.67 -10.36
C VAL A 143 -3.36 20.69 -10.26
N GLY A 144 -3.19 21.51 -11.31
CA GLY A 144 -2.29 22.65 -11.23
C GLY A 144 -2.73 23.53 -10.06
N ASP A 145 -1.75 23.92 -9.23
CA ASP A 145 -1.88 24.83 -8.09
C ASP A 145 -3.31 25.00 -7.60
N LEU A 146 -3.72 24.18 -6.62
CA LEU A 146 -4.66 24.70 -5.64
C LEU A 146 -3.92 25.89 -5.03
N ALA A 147 -4.33 27.08 -5.47
CA ALA A 147 -3.78 28.37 -5.11
C ALA A 147 -3.16 28.30 -3.71
N ALA A 148 -1.89 28.73 -3.59
CA ALA A 148 -1.24 28.94 -2.30
C ALA A 148 -2.29 29.43 -1.32
N ALA A 149 -2.63 28.60 -0.33
CA ALA A 149 -3.60 28.94 0.69
C ALA A 149 -3.04 30.19 1.38
N THR A 150 -3.46 31.35 0.91
CA THR A 150 -3.04 32.65 1.41
C THR A 150 -3.84 32.86 2.68
N GLY A 151 -3.26 32.42 3.77
CA GLY A 151 -3.83 32.56 5.10
C GLY A 151 -3.88 31.22 5.81
N PHE A 152 -2.79 30.87 6.49
CA PHE A 152 -2.71 30.34 7.85
C PHE A 152 -1.22 30.00 8.07
N GLN A 153 -0.41 31.03 8.28
CA GLN A 153 0.88 30.84 8.96
C GLN A 153 0.54 30.79 10.45
N ASP A 154 0.17 29.59 10.93
CA ASP A 154 0.19 29.36 12.36
C ASP A 154 1.64 29.56 12.84
N ALA A 155 1.79 30.30 13.94
CA ALA A 155 3.08 30.44 14.59
C ALA A 155 3.63 29.03 14.87
N GLN A 156 4.90 28.78 14.54
CA GLN A 156 5.56 27.50 14.75
C GLN A 156 5.42 27.10 16.22
N THR A 157 4.45 26.23 16.52
CA THR A 157 4.26 25.71 17.87
C THR A 157 5.42 24.77 18.17
N PRO A 158 6.00 24.82 19.38
CA PRO A 158 7.02 23.85 19.78
C PRO A 158 6.51 22.43 19.52
N PHE A 159 7.35 21.58 18.93
CA PHE A 159 7.03 20.17 18.69
C PHE A 159 6.64 19.50 20.02
N GLN A 160 5.34 19.30 20.23
CA GLN A 160 4.82 18.49 21.32
C GLN A 160 4.65 17.08 20.78
N HIS A 161 5.11 16.07 21.53
CA HIS A 161 4.88 14.66 21.19
C HIS A 161 3.38 14.42 21.03
N ILE A 162 2.91 14.36 19.79
CA ILE A 162 1.52 14.05 19.47
C ILE A 162 1.23 12.63 19.98
N PRO A 163 0.23 12.42 20.84
CA PRO A 163 -0.10 11.09 21.34
C PRO A 163 -0.40 10.11 20.19
N ALA A 164 -0.01 8.84 20.33
CA ALA A 164 -0.23 7.81 19.31
C ALA A 164 -1.69 7.74 18.81
N ARG A 165 -2.66 8.01 19.69
CA ARG A 165 -4.09 8.04 19.36
C ARG A 165 -4.49 9.14 18.37
N GLU A 166 -3.83 10.29 18.40
CA GLU A 166 -4.12 11.39 17.46
C GLU A 166 -3.48 11.13 16.10
N ARG A 167 -2.34 10.42 16.05
CA ARG A 167 -1.74 9.91 14.80
C ARG A 167 -2.61 8.84 14.12
N VAL A 168 -3.34 8.02 14.88
CA VAL A 168 -4.31 7.07 14.31
C VAL A 168 -5.38 7.78 13.47
N ASN A 169 -5.77 9.02 13.83
CA ASN A 169 -6.71 9.78 13.01
C ASN A 169 -6.12 10.16 11.64
N GLN A 170 -4.80 10.36 11.54
CA GLN A 170 -4.13 10.59 10.26
C GLN A 170 -4.17 9.35 9.36
N LEU A 171 -4.03 8.14 9.95
CA LEU A 171 -4.08 6.87 9.22
C LEU A 171 -5.45 6.58 8.59
N THR A 172 -6.51 7.11 9.18
CA THR A 172 -7.89 6.97 8.68
C THR A 172 -8.29 8.11 7.73
N SER A 173 -7.46 9.16 7.61
CA SER A 173 -7.72 10.27 6.70
C SER A 173 -7.68 9.82 5.24
N ARG A 174 -8.78 10.03 4.52
CA ARG A 174 -8.85 9.71 3.08
C ARG A 174 -7.79 10.44 2.26
N ALA A 175 -7.52 11.71 2.58
CA ALA A 175 -6.51 12.49 1.88
C ALA A 175 -5.10 11.88 1.99
N VAL A 176 -4.74 11.36 3.18
CA VAL A 176 -3.44 10.70 3.40
C VAL A 176 -3.38 9.38 2.65
N ARG A 177 -4.44 8.57 2.74
CA ARG A 177 -4.55 7.28 2.05
C ARG A 177 -4.44 7.43 0.53
N ASP A 178 -5.19 8.36 -0.05
CA ASP A 178 -5.24 8.57 -1.49
C ASP A 178 -3.90 9.10 -2.02
N ARG A 179 -3.22 9.97 -1.24
CA ARG A 179 -1.86 10.44 -1.54
C ARG A 179 -0.85 9.29 -1.55
N ASN A 180 -0.82 8.47 -0.50
CA ASN A 180 0.11 7.35 -0.40
C ASN A 180 -0.16 6.28 -1.46
N PHE A 181 -1.43 5.91 -1.68
CA PHE A 181 -1.81 5.01 -2.75
C PHE A 181 -1.31 5.50 -4.11
N ARG A 182 -1.54 6.78 -4.42
CA ARG A 182 -1.06 7.41 -5.65
C ARG A 182 0.45 7.31 -5.78
N LYS A 183 1.20 7.75 -4.76
CA LYS A 183 2.66 7.71 -4.73
C LYS A 183 3.18 6.30 -5.01
N ASN A 184 2.59 5.30 -4.37
CA ASN A 184 3.06 3.91 -4.42
C ASN A 184 2.79 3.26 -5.77
N VAL A 185 1.60 3.48 -6.34
CA VAL A 185 1.25 2.99 -7.67
C VAL A 185 2.13 3.65 -8.72
N LEU A 186 2.30 4.98 -8.70
CA LEU A 186 3.12 5.68 -9.69
C LEU A 186 4.57 5.18 -9.69
N ARG A 187 5.18 5.04 -8.50
CA ARG A 187 6.54 4.54 -8.34
C ARG A 187 6.68 3.08 -8.80
N ALA A 188 5.74 2.22 -8.43
CA ALA A 188 5.78 0.81 -8.81
C ALA A 188 5.76 0.59 -10.33
N TYR A 189 5.17 1.52 -11.08
CA TYR A 189 5.12 1.51 -12.54
C TYR A 189 6.22 2.38 -13.19
N GLY A 190 7.15 2.94 -12.40
CA GLY A 190 8.20 3.83 -12.91
C GLY A 190 7.65 5.07 -13.62
N GLU A 191 6.52 5.59 -13.12
CA GLU A 191 5.82 6.78 -13.65
C GLU A 191 5.34 6.61 -15.10
N ARG A 192 5.16 5.37 -15.54
CA ARG A 192 4.76 5.00 -16.89
C ARG A 192 3.30 4.56 -16.90
N CYS A 193 2.57 4.95 -17.94
CA CYS A 193 1.24 4.41 -18.17
C CYS A 193 1.31 2.91 -18.49
N ALA A 194 0.59 2.09 -17.73
CA ALA A 194 0.56 0.65 -17.85
C ALA A 194 -0.06 0.14 -19.17
N ILE A 195 -0.98 0.93 -19.76
CA ILE A 195 -1.67 0.59 -21.02
C ILE A 195 -0.89 1.11 -22.23
N THR A 196 -0.53 2.39 -22.25
CA THR A 196 0.07 3.04 -23.43
C THR A 196 1.58 2.85 -23.49
N GLY A 197 2.23 2.62 -22.35
CA GLY A 197 3.68 2.61 -22.23
C GLY A 197 4.32 4.00 -22.24
N LEU A 198 3.55 5.09 -22.35
CA LEU A 198 4.09 6.45 -22.31
C LEU A 198 4.61 6.80 -20.91
N ARG A 199 5.77 7.43 -20.87
CA ARG A 199 6.36 8.04 -19.66
C ARG A 199 6.64 9.51 -19.98
N LEU A 200 5.66 10.36 -19.67
CA LEU A 200 5.75 11.80 -19.89
C LEU A 200 5.95 12.49 -18.55
N ILE A 201 7.06 13.19 -18.40
CA ILE A 201 7.45 13.88 -17.17
C ILE A 201 7.74 15.33 -17.54
N ASN A 202 7.12 16.28 -16.83
CA ASN A 202 7.33 17.70 -17.06
C ASN A 202 8.67 18.19 -16.44
N GLY A 203 9.02 19.46 -16.67
CA GLY A 203 10.27 20.05 -16.15
C GLY A 203 10.38 20.13 -14.62
N GLY A 204 9.32 19.81 -13.87
CA GLY A 204 9.30 19.73 -12.41
C GLY A 204 9.20 18.30 -11.87
N GLY A 205 9.46 17.28 -12.68
CA GLY A 205 9.44 15.88 -12.24
C GLY A 205 8.05 15.25 -12.17
N ARG A 206 6.99 15.97 -12.54
CA ARG A 206 5.62 15.46 -12.46
C ARG A 206 5.28 14.59 -13.66
N ALA A 207 4.86 13.36 -13.37
CA ALA A 207 4.42 12.40 -14.36
C ALA A 207 2.96 12.60 -14.82
N GLU A 208 2.70 12.41 -16.12
CA GLU A 208 1.36 12.41 -16.72
C GLU A 208 0.63 11.08 -16.47
N VAL A 209 0.52 10.66 -15.21
CA VAL A 209 -0.20 9.45 -14.82
C VAL A 209 -1.00 9.65 -13.53
N GLU A 210 -2.06 8.86 -13.42
CA GLU A 210 -2.93 8.74 -12.26
C GLU A 210 -2.89 7.31 -11.74
N ALA A 211 -3.15 7.15 -10.45
CA ALA A 211 -3.36 5.84 -9.87
C ALA A 211 -4.85 5.50 -9.97
N ALA A 212 -5.17 4.54 -10.84
CA ALA A 212 -6.51 4.03 -11.03
C ALA A 212 -6.67 2.74 -10.23
N HIS A 213 -7.74 2.63 -9.43
CA HIS A 213 -8.07 1.36 -8.80
C HIS A 213 -8.64 0.37 -9.84
N ILE A 214 -8.22 -0.89 -9.78
CA ILE A 214 -8.78 -1.96 -10.60
C ILE A 214 -10.19 -2.31 -10.09
N ARG A 215 -10.30 -2.56 -8.78
CA ARG A 215 -11.56 -2.60 -8.05
C ARG A 215 -11.74 -1.27 -7.31
N PRO A 216 -12.77 -0.46 -7.64
CA PRO A 216 -12.99 0.84 -7.02
C PRO A 216 -13.24 0.76 -5.52
N VAL A 217 -12.94 1.87 -4.83
CA VAL A 217 -13.15 2.04 -3.40
C VAL A 217 -14.64 1.89 -3.03
N GLU A 218 -15.57 2.37 -3.85
CA GLU A 218 -17.02 2.23 -3.59
C GLU A 218 -17.47 0.76 -3.53
N HIS A 219 -16.66 -0.14 -4.08
CA HIS A 219 -16.88 -1.58 -4.06
C HIS A 219 -15.94 -2.31 -3.10
N ASN A 220 -15.40 -1.63 -2.08
CA ASN A 220 -14.45 -2.18 -1.11
C ASN A 220 -13.11 -2.61 -1.74
N GLY A 221 -12.64 -1.86 -2.74
CA GLY A 221 -11.28 -2.00 -3.27
C GLY A 221 -10.23 -1.52 -2.27
N PRO A 222 -9.21 -2.33 -1.93
CA PRO A 222 -8.15 -1.89 -1.02
C PRO A 222 -7.16 -0.94 -1.70
N ASP A 223 -6.57 -0.03 -0.91
CA ASP A 223 -5.54 0.91 -1.35
C ASP A 223 -4.15 0.24 -1.39
N ILE A 224 -4.02 -0.80 -2.21
CA ILE A 224 -2.78 -1.58 -2.40
C ILE A 224 -2.29 -1.48 -3.85
N VAL A 225 -0.97 -1.49 -4.06
CA VAL A 225 -0.39 -1.40 -5.40
C VAL A 225 -0.91 -2.48 -6.34
N SER A 226 -1.15 -3.69 -5.85
CA SER A 226 -1.71 -4.79 -6.64
C SER A 226 -3.19 -4.64 -7.02
N ASN A 227 -3.88 -3.63 -6.47
CA ASN A 227 -5.20 -3.15 -6.91
C ASN A 227 -5.10 -1.81 -7.66
N GLY A 228 -3.91 -1.34 -8.00
CA GLY A 228 -3.68 -0.05 -8.63
C GLY A 228 -2.95 -0.15 -9.96
N LEU A 229 -3.32 0.71 -10.91
CA LEU A 229 -2.65 0.89 -12.21
C LEU A 229 -2.20 2.34 -12.37
N ALA A 230 -0.97 2.57 -12.82
CA ALA A 230 -0.57 3.90 -13.27
C ALA A 230 -1.06 4.14 -14.70
N LEU A 231 -2.01 5.06 -14.92
CA LEU A 231 -2.65 5.30 -16.21
C LEU A 231 -2.58 6.77 -16.64
N SER A 232 -2.34 7.04 -17.93
CA SER A 232 -2.52 8.38 -18.49
C SER A 232 -4.00 8.78 -18.44
N GLY A 233 -4.32 10.07 -18.54
CA GLY A 233 -5.71 10.53 -18.34
C GLY A 233 -6.71 9.86 -19.28
N THR A 234 -6.35 9.73 -20.55
CA THR A 234 -7.19 9.02 -21.53
C THR A 234 -7.30 7.53 -21.22
N ALA A 235 -6.20 6.87 -20.85
CA ALA A 235 -6.22 5.44 -20.54
C ALA A 235 -7.04 5.15 -19.28
N HIS A 236 -6.93 5.99 -18.25
CA HIS A 236 -7.72 5.91 -17.03
C HIS A 236 -9.21 6.04 -17.34
N TRP A 237 -9.58 7.08 -18.10
CA TRP A 237 -10.96 7.29 -18.52
C TRP A 237 -11.54 6.10 -19.31
N MET A 238 -10.77 5.52 -20.23
CA MET A 238 -11.20 4.34 -20.99
C MET A 238 -11.40 3.12 -20.08
N PHE A 239 -10.53 2.94 -19.10
CA PHE A 239 -10.58 1.81 -18.16
C PHE A 239 -11.81 1.91 -17.24
N ASP A 240 -12.06 3.08 -16.66
CA ASP A 240 -13.22 3.31 -15.77
C ASP A 240 -14.56 3.21 -16.51
N ARG A 241 -14.58 3.60 -17.79
CA ARG A 241 -15.77 3.52 -18.65
C ARG A 241 -16.00 2.11 -19.23
N GLY A 242 -15.10 1.17 -18.95
CA GLY A 242 -15.15 -0.20 -19.46
C GLY A 242 -14.84 -0.34 -20.95
N LEU A 243 -14.21 0.67 -21.57
CA LEU A 243 -13.77 0.62 -22.97
C LEU A 243 -12.47 -0.16 -23.12
N VAL A 244 -11.65 -0.19 -22.07
CA VAL A 244 -10.48 -1.04 -21.94
C VAL A 244 -10.63 -1.92 -20.70
N GLY A 245 -10.23 -3.18 -20.80
CA GLY A 245 -10.21 -4.14 -19.70
C GLY A 245 -8.96 -5.02 -19.78
N LEU A 246 -8.91 -6.02 -18.91
CA LEU A 246 -7.80 -6.97 -18.82
C LEU A 246 -8.32 -8.41 -18.83
N ASP A 247 -7.60 -9.29 -19.53
CA ASP A 247 -7.76 -10.73 -19.39
C ASP A 247 -6.88 -11.26 -18.23
N GLY A 248 -7.08 -12.53 -17.83
CA GLY A 248 -6.36 -13.14 -16.71
C GLY A 248 -4.86 -13.32 -16.95
N ASP A 249 -4.43 -13.32 -18.21
CA ASP A 249 -3.00 -13.29 -18.59
C ASP A 249 -2.46 -11.86 -18.81
N LEU A 250 -3.23 -10.86 -18.35
CA LEU A 250 -3.00 -9.42 -18.46
C LEU A 250 -2.93 -8.90 -19.89
N THR A 251 -3.53 -9.61 -20.85
CA THR A 251 -3.80 -9.07 -22.18
C THR A 251 -4.79 -7.91 -22.07
N ILE A 252 -4.49 -6.80 -22.75
CA ILE A 252 -5.35 -5.61 -22.77
C ILE A 252 -6.49 -5.86 -23.76
N LEU A 253 -7.72 -5.75 -23.27
CA LEU A 253 -8.93 -5.96 -24.03
C LEU A 253 -9.53 -4.61 -24.45
N ALA A 254 -9.93 -4.47 -25.70
CA ALA A 254 -10.72 -3.35 -26.18
C ALA A 254 -12.20 -3.74 -26.31
N SER A 255 -13.10 -2.93 -25.77
CA SER A 255 -14.54 -3.16 -25.84
C SER A 255 -15.05 -3.04 -27.29
N ARG A 256 -15.86 -4.00 -27.72
CA ARG A 256 -16.57 -3.93 -29.01
C ARG A 256 -17.65 -2.86 -29.06
N GLN A 257 -18.04 -2.33 -27.90
CA GLN A 257 -19.00 -1.24 -27.77
C GLN A 257 -18.35 0.15 -27.93
N SER A 258 -17.03 0.20 -28.20
CA SER A 258 -16.36 1.44 -28.60
C SER A 258 -16.81 1.86 -29.99
N ASN A 259 -17.15 3.14 -30.16
CA ASN A 259 -17.49 3.71 -31.47
C ASN A 259 -16.29 3.78 -32.41
N ASP A 260 -15.07 3.79 -31.88
CA ASP A 260 -13.82 3.80 -32.65
C ASP A 260 -12.83 2.81 -32.01
N LEU A 261 -12.89 1.56 -32.47
CA LEU A 261 -11.99 0.50 -31.98
C LEU A 261 -10.55 0.74 -32.40
N ALA A 262 -10.33 1.37 -33.55
CA ALA A 262 -8.99 1.67 -34.05
C ALA A 262 -8.29 2.71 -33.17
N ALA A 263 -9.01 3.75 -32.72
CA ALA A 263 -8.48 4.73 -31.77
C ALA A 263 -8.14 4.10 -30.41
N VAL A 264 -8.99 3.22 -29.87
CA VAL A 264 -8.70 2.50 -28.61
C VAL A 264 -7.47 1.62 -28.79
N ALA A 265 -7.40 0.84 -29.88
CA ALA A 265 -6.26 -0.03 -30.16
C ALA A 265 -4.96 0.76 -30.37
N ALA A 266 -5.00 1.94 -30.99
CA ALA A 266 -3.84 2.80 -31.20
C ALA A 266 -3.24 3.34 -29.89
N MET A 267 -4.04 3.39 -28.81
CA MET A 267 -3.56 3.78 -27.48
C MET A 267 -2.90 2.61 -26.73
N ILE A 268 -3.09 1.37 -27.16
CA ILE A 268 -2.50 0.20 -26.51
C ILE A 268 -1.04 0.07 -26.94
N ASN A 269 -0.15 -0.20 -25.98
CA ASN A 269 1.26 -0.41 -26.29
C ASN A 269 1.48 -1.60 -27.25
N ALA A 270 2.60 -1.61 -27.95
CA ALA A 270 2.88 -2.59 -29.01
C ALA A 270 2.86 -4.06 -28.55
N THR A 271 3.01 -4.35 -27.25
CA THR A 271 2.95 -5.74 -26.74
C THR A 271 1.53 -6.27 -26.62
N GLY A 272 0.52 -5.39 -26.61
CA GLY A 272 -0.88 -5.77 -26.33
C GLY A 272 -1.13 -6.25 -24.90
N LYS A 273 -0.12 -6.24 -24.03
CA LYS A 273 -0.20 -6.66 -22.63
C LYS A 273 0.00 -5.48 -21.70
N LEU A 274 -0.57 -5.58 -20.50
CA LEU A 274 -0.34 -4.62 -19.44
C LEU A 274 1.14 -4.62 -19.07
N LEU A 275 1.75 -3.44 -19.03
CA LEU A 275 3.08 -3.30 -18.43
C LEU A 275 2.92 -3.41 -16.92
N VAL A 276 3.66 -4.32 -16.30
CA VAL A 276 3.52 -4.64 -14.87
C VAL A 276 4.74 -4.18 -14.07
N PRO A 277 4.58 -3.93 -12.76
CA PRO A 277 5.71 -3.69 -11.87
C PRO A 277 6.72 -4.84 -11.86
N ASP A 278 8.00 -4.50 -11.65
CA ASP A 278 9.09 -5.47 -11.56
C ASP A 278 8.88 -6.46 -10.41
N ARG A 279 8.48 -5.93 -9.24
CA ARG A 279 8.22 -6.73 -8.05
C ARG A 279 6.91 -7.50 -8.19
N LEU A 280 6.99 -8.83 -8.08
CA LEU A 280 5.84 -9.73 -8.22
C LEU A 280 4.68 -9.37 -7.30
N ALA A 281 4.96 -8.99 -6.04
CA ALA A 281 3.96 -8.61 -5.04
C ALA A 281 3.17 -7.33 -5.41
N ASN A 282 3.73 -6.49 -6.28
CA ASN A 282 3.09 -5.25 -6.74
C ASN A 282 2.27 -5.46 -8.02
N ARG A 283 2.36 -6.63 -8.66
CA ARG A 283 1.61 -6.89 -9.89
C ARG A 283 0.11 -6.99 -9.61
N PRO A 284 -0.75 -6.62 -10.57
CA PRO A 284 -2.18 -6.76 -10.45
C PRO A 284 -2.61 -8.15 -10.01
N ARG A 285 -3.40 -8.24 -8.94
CA ARG A 285 -3.97 -9.52 -8.51
C ARG A 285 -5.15 -9.90 -9.42
N ILE A 286 -5.23 -11.19 -9.73
CA ILE A 286 -6.25 -11.73 -10.62
C ILE A 286 -7.67 -11.46 -10.12
N GLU A 287 -7.88 -11.49 -8.79
CA GLU A 287 -9.18 -11.23 -8.18
C GLU A 287 -9.75 -9.84 -8.51
N PHE A 288 -8.90 -8.81 -8.57
CA PHE A 288 -9.33 -7.46 -8.95
C PHE A 288 -9.55 -7.36 -10.46
N VAL A 289 -8.68 -7.98 -11.26
CA VAL A 289 -8.83 -8.06 -12.71
C VAL A 289 -10.15 -8.73 -13.10
N ASP A 290 -10.45 -9.88 -12.49
CA ASP A 290 -11.70 -10.61 -12.68
C ASP A 290 -12.91 -9.82 -12.18
N TRP A 291 -12.75 -9.03 -11.12
CA TRP A 291 -13.80 -8.13 -10.65
C TRP A 291 -14.09 -7.06 -11.70
N HIS A 292 -13.08 -6.34 -12.19
CA HIS A 292 -13.23 -5.29 -13.20
C HIS A 292 -13.84 -5.85 -14.48
N ARG A 293 -13.35 -7.00 -14.94
CA ARG A 293 -13.87 -7.68 -16.14
C ARG A 293 -15.36 -8.02 -16.05
N ARG A 294 -15.86 -8.34 -14.86
CA ARG A 294 -17.26 -8.72 -14.64
C ARG A 294 -18.19 -7.53 -14.41
N HIS A 295 -17.70 -6.44 -13.82
CA HIS A 295 -18.56 -5.35 -13.34
C HIS A 295 -18.40 -4.04 -14.11
N VAL A 296 -17.25 -3.82 -14.75
CA VAL A 296 -16.92 -2.55 -15.42
C VAL A 296 -16.73 -2.75 -16.91
N PHE A 297 -15.96 -3.76 -17.32
CA PHE A 297 -15.65 -3.98 -18.74
C PHE A 297 -16.90 -4.28 -19.56
N LYS A 298 -17.03 -3.58 -20.70
CA LYS A 298 -18.14 -3.75 -21.64
C LYS A 298 -17.74 -4.75 -22.71
N ALA A 299 -18.05 -6.02 -22.49
CA ALA A 299 -17.76 -7.10 -23.44
C ALA A 299 -18.46 -6.94 -24.81
#